data_AF-X1E0H4-F1
#
_entry.id   AF-X1E0H4-F1
#
_cell.length_a   1.000
_cell.length_b   1.000
_cell.length_c   1.000
_cell.angle_alpha   90.00
_cell.angle_beta   90.00
_cell.angle_gamma   90.00
#
_symmetry.space_group_name_H-M   'P 1'
#
loop_
_entity.id
_entity.type
_entity.pdbx_description
1 polymer ?
#
loop_
_entity_poly.entity_id
_entity_poly.type
_entity_poly.pdbx_seq_one_letter_code
_entity_poly.pdbx_strand_id
1 'polypeptide(L)'
;MCEEISEREGIPYRERRIVDISQNAMREHETAINETWEVDTFGYSDLALYIEVNGACVITLDAVSQVSGDFDDEHGVDSFITINETVATFLAAGSELIDLNVVLATKEALKFRFLRFKINAAVTMTFVMTGKLPNSSAVTITSLPSVSTATPTKVAVGVASTAALAANANRKFAVFVNDSNETIYLSLSGTAVINEGIRLNANGGAYETSLLNLYTGAVTAICASGGKNLTVTEG
;
A
#
# COMPACT_ATOMS: atom_id res chain seq x y z
N MET A 1 59.12 -1.99 -21.50
CA MET A 1 58.70 -2.20 -22.91
C MET A 1 57.62 -3.23 -22.85
N CYS A 2 56.37 -2.85 -23.18
CA CYS A 2 55.15 -3.65 -22.96
C CYS A 2 54.78 -3.74 -21.44
N GLU A 3 53.65 -3.23 -20.91
CA GLU A 3 52.40 -2.71 -21.54
C GLU A 3 51.67 -3.81 -22.37
N GLU A 4 50.35 -3.96 -22.50
CA GLU A 4 49.11 -3.39 -21.89
C GLU A 4 47.92 -4.26 -22.45
N ILE A 5 46.65 -4.32 -22.03
CA ILE A 5 45.77 -3.75 -20.97
C ILE A 5 44.88 -4.92 -20.44
N SER A 6 44.30 -4.87 -19.22
CA SER A 6 43.06 -5.64 -18.89
C SER A 6 42.28 -5.06 -17.69
N GLU A 7 41.98 -3.76 -17.72
CA GLU A 7 41.02 -3.18 -16.77
C GLU A 7 39.63 -3.81 -16.97
N ARG A 8 39.06 -4.39 -15.92
CA ARG A 8 37.61 -4.67 -15.87
C ARG A 8 36.94 -3.39 -15.39
N GLU A 9 36.08 -2.81 -16.22
CA GLU A 9 35.25 -1.67 -15.80
C GLU A 9 34.29 -2.09 -14.68
N GLY A 10 34.71 -1.84 -13.44
CA GLY A 10 33.83 -1.91 -12.28
C GLY A 10 32.92 -0.69 -12.28
N ILE A 11 31.60 -0.90 -12.34
CA ILE A 11 30.62 0.18 -12.16
C ILE A 11 30.90 0.85 -10.81
N PRO A 12 31.17 2.17 -10.78
CA PRO A 12 31.64 2.85 -9.58
C PRO A 12 30.61 2.76 -8.46
N TYR A 13 31.07 2.39 -7.26
CA TYR A 13 30.21 1.96 -6.16
C TYR A 13 29.12 2.98 -5.74
N ARG A 14 29.33 4.27 -6.02
CA ARG A 14 28.39 5.37 -5.73
C ARG A 14 27.00 5.25 -6.39
N GLU A 15 26.81 4.36 -7.36
CA GLU A 15 25.47 4.06 -7.90
C GLU A 15 24.70 3.00 -7.10
N ARG A 16 25.37 2.20 -6.26
CA ARG A 16 24.70 1.21 -5.40
C ARG A 16 24.16 1.87 -4.15
N ARG A 17 22.84 1.76 -3.93
CA ARG A 17 22.18 2.23 -2.71
C ARG A 17 21.99 1.10 -1.73
N ILE A 18 22.42 1.30 -0.49
CA ILE A 18 22.07 0.43 0.63
C ILE A 18 20.86 0.99 1.36
N VAL A 19 19.90 0.12 1.64
CA VAL A 19 18.72 0.43 2.47
C VAL A 19 18.96 -0.11 3.87
N ASP A 20 19.10 0.80 4.84
CA ASP A 20 19.23 0.47 6.26
C ASP A 20 17.85 0.04 6.83
N ILE A 21 17.74 -1.23 7.23
CA ILE A 21 16.53 -1.83 7.82
C ILE A 21 16.07 -1.07 9.07
N SER A 22 16.99 -0.43 9.82
CA SER A 22 16.63 0.32 11.03
C SER A 22 15.86 1.62 10.73
N GLN A 23 15.96 2.16 9.50
CA GLN A 23 15.34 3.44 9.13
C GLN A 23 13.98 3.30 8.44
N ASN A 24 13.56 2.09 8.03
CA ASN A 24 12.26 1.82 7.38
C ASN A 24 11.88 2.84 6.29
N ALA A 25 12.87 3.34 5.56
CA ALA A 25 12.70 4.49 4.67
C ALA A 25 12.02 4.09 3.36
N MET A 26 10.69 4.00 3.39
CA MET A 26 9.85 3.92 2.18
C MET A 26 10.28 5.02 1.21
N ARG A 27 10.97 4.61 0.16
CA ARG A 27 11.42 5.45 -0.94
C ARG A 27 10.92 4.83 -2.23
N GLU A 28 9.98 5.53 -2.84
CA GLU A 28 9.66 5.36 -4.25
C GLU A 28 10.93 5.58 -5.08
N HIS A 29 11.24 4.65 -5.98
CA HIS A 29 12.41 4.68 -6.83
C HIS A 29 12.05 4.24 -8.25
N GLU A 30 12.48 5.01 -9.26
CA GLU A 30 12.43 4.62 -10.66
C GLU A 30 13.65 3.77 -11.00
N THR A 31 13.43 2.48 -11.24
CA THR A 31 14.45 1.45 -11.37
C THR A 31 14.81 1.22 -12.83
N ALA A 32 16.10 1.05 -13.14
CA ALA A 32 16.57 0.62 -14.45
C ALA A 32 16.45 -0.91 -14.65
N ILE A 33 16.48 -1.35 -15.92
CA ILE A 33 16.45 -2.76 -16.27
C ILE A 33 17.75 -3.49 -15.85
N ASN A 34 17.62 -4.61 -15.16
CA ASN A 34 18.73 -5.38 -14.54
C ASN A 34 19.48 -4.65 -13.41
N GLU A 35 18.94 -3.55 -12.88
CA GLU A 35 19.51 -2.87 -11.71
C GLU A 35 19.55 -3.82 -10.49
N THR A 36 20.58 -3.66 -9.65
CA THR A 36 20.84 -4.51 -8.49
C THR A 36 20.80 -3.71 -7.20
N TRP A 37 19.97 -4.15 -6.25
CA TRP A 37 19.75 -3.52 -4.96
C TRP A 37 20.42 -4.33 -3.86
N GLU A 38 21.30 -3.72 -3.07
CA GLU A 38 22.04 -4.37 -1.98
C GLU A 38 21.46 -3.95 -0.63
N VAL A 39 21.14 -4.92 0.25
CA VAL A 39 20.50 -4.66 1.55
C VAL A 39 21.27 -5.38 2.65
N ASP A 40 21.64 -4.64 3.69
CA ASP A 40 22.21 -5.19 4.93
C ASP A 40 21.10 -5.77 5.79
N THR A 41 21.16 -7.08 6.07
CA THR A 41 20.21 -7.80 6.92
C THR A 41 20.45 -7.55 8.40
N PHE A 42 21.58 -6.95 8.79
CA PHE A 42 22.04 -6.84 10.18
C PHE A 42 22.05 -8.17 10.96
N GLY A 43 22.07 -9.31 10.25
CA GLY A 43 21.98 -10.66 10.84
C GLY A 43 20.55 -11.16 11.14
N TYR A 44 19.50 -10.45 10.71
CA TYR A 44 18.14 -10.97 10.73
C TYR A 44 18.01 -12.18 9.77
N SER A 45 17.72 -13.35 10.34
CA SER A 45 17.57 -14.63 9.60
C SER A 45 16.12 -15.02 9.31
N ASP A 46 15.16 -14.23 9.79
CA ASP A 46 13.74 -14.29 9.40
C ASP A 46 13.37 -12.88 8.90
N LEU A 47 13.06 -12.76 7.61
CA LEU A 47 12.93 -11.49 6.90
C LEU A 47 11.62 -11.46 6.11
N ALA A 48 10.90 -10.34 6.22
CA ALA A 48 9.74 -10.03 5.39
C ALA A 48 10.04 -8.83 4.49
N LEU A 49 9.58 -8.90 3.24
CA LEU A 49 9.85 -7.93 2.19
C LEU A 49 8.51 -7.45 1.61
N TYR A 50 8.14 -6.20 1.88
CA TYR A 50 7.05 -5.50 1.18
C TYR A 50 7.58 -4.88 -0.11
N ILE A 51 6.86 -5.12 -1.20
CA ILE A 51 7.14 -4.55 -2.51
C ILE A 51 5.85 -4.00 -3.11
N GLU A 52 5.93 -2.82 -3.71
CA GLU A 52 4.86 -2.22 -4.52
C GLU A 52 5.46 -1.72 -5.83
N VAL A 53 4.86 -2.07 -6.97
CA VAL A 53 5.39 -1.79 -8.31
C VAL A 53 4.34 -1.15 -9.22
N ASN A 54 4.76 -0.26 -10.13
CA ASN A 54 3.87 0.39 -11.11
C ASN A 54 3.70 -0.38 -12.43
N GLY A 55 4.33 -1.55 -12.58
CA GLY A 55 4.36 -2.30 -13.84
C GLY A 55 4.80 -3.76 -13.66
N ALA A 56 4.77 -4.52 -14.75
CA ALA A 56 5.13 -5.94 -14.72
C ALA A 56 6.66 -6.12 -14.59
N CYS A 57 7.09 -6.93 -13.62
CA CYS A 57 8.50 -7.27 -13.40
C CYS A 57 8.66 -8.62 -12.67
N VAL A 58 9.87 -9.17 -12.73
CA VAL A 58 10.33 -10.30 -11.92
C VAL A 58 11.46 -9.79 -11.03
N ILE A 59 11.39 -10.13 -9.76
CA ILE A 59 12.40 -9.76 -8.76
C ILE A 59 13.09 -11.04 -8.30
N THR A 60 14.41 -11.08 -8.43
CA THR A 60 15.23 -12.23 -8.07
C THR A 60 16.23 -11.86 -6.96
N LEU A 61 16.58 -12.84 -6.12
CA LEU A 61 17.78 -12.80 -5.29
C LEU A 61 18.95 -13.23 -6.18
N ASP A 62 19.67 -12.26 -6.76
CA ASP A 62 20.78 -12.47 -7.68
C ASP A 62 21.98 -13.08 -6.94
N ALA A 63 22.34 -12.55 -5.76
CA ALA A 63 23.49 -13.01 -4.99
C ALA A 63 23.41 -12.66 -3.48
N VAL A 64 24.31 -13.23 -2.67
CA VAL A 64 24.50 -12.91 -1.24
C VAL A 64 25.98 -12.74 -0.86
N SER A 65 26.28 -12.00 0.22
CA SER A 65 27.65 -11.81 0.73
C SER A 65 27.79 -11.97 2.25
N GLN A 66 28.91 -12.55 2.67
CA GLN A 66 29.21 -12.94 4.05
C GLN A 66 30.09 -11.91 4.81
N VAL A 67 30.53 -10.82 4.16
CA VAL A 67 31.58 -9.93 4.71
C VAL A 67 31.28 -9.49 6.14
N SER A 68 32.15 -9.91 7.05
CA SER A 68 31.85 -10.06 8.48
C SER A 68 32.55 -9.02 9.38
N GLY A 69 33.04 -7.92 8.79
CA GLY A 69 33.74 -6.86 9.52
C GLY A 69 33.88 -5.62 8.65
N ASP A 70 34.71 -5.74 7.62
CA ASP A 70 35.11 -4.61 6.77
C ASP A 70 34.08 -4.33 5.66
N PHE A 71 32.97 -3.70 6.05
CA PHE A 71 32.15 -2.97 5.09
C PHE A 71 32.85 -1.63 4.79
N ASP A 72 33.30 -1.46 3.54
CA ASP A 72 33.96 -0.25 3.08
C ASP A 72 32.94 0.69 2.42
N ASP A 73 32.77 1.90 2.98
CA ASP A 73 31.86 2.92 2.47
C ASP A 73 32.21 3.40 1.03
N GLU A 74 33.45 3.21 0.56
CA GLU A 74 33.90 3.59 -0.79
C GLU A 74 33.87 2.44 -1.82
N HIS A 75 33.94 1.17 -1.38
CA HIS A 75 34.07 0.00 -2.26
C HIS A 75 32.94 -1.04 -2.13
N GLY A 76 32.33 -1.15 -0.96
CA GLY A 76 31.21 -2.06 -0.69
C GLY A 76 31.60 -3.53 -0.51
N VAL A 77 30.70 -4.42 -0.94
CA VAL A 77 30.86 -5.87 -0.82
C VAL A 77 31.37 -6.48 -2.14
N ASP A 78 32.68 -6.75 -2.20
CA ASP A 78 33.32 -7.30 -3.41
C ASP A 78 33.09 -8.81 -3.63
N SER A 79 32.74 -9.55 -2.57
CA SER A 79 32.60 -11.01 -2.63
C SER A 79 31.13 -11.46 -2.55
N PHE A 80 30.53 -11.71 -3.71
CA PHE A 80 29.14 -12.17 -3.82
C PHE A 80 29.05 -13.61 -4.36
N ILE A 81 28.21 -14.43 -3.71
CA ILE A 81 27.86 -15.79 -4.11
C ILE A 81 26.51 -15.74 -4.84
N THR A 82 26.50 -16.12 -6.12
CA THR A 82 25.28 -16.12 -6.95
C THR A 82 24.25 -17.13 -6.45
N ILE A 83 22.97 -16.72 -6.40
CA ILE A 83 21.81 -17.53 -6.01
C ILE A 83 20.82 -17.68 -7.18
N ASN A 84 20.44 -16.59 -7.84
CA ASN A 84 19.47 -16.54 -8.94
C ASN A 84 18.07 -17.14 -8.62
N GLU A 85 17.58 -17.02 -7.39
CA GLU A 85 16.23 -17.48 -7.01
C GLU A 85 15.17 -16.38 -7.27
N THR A 86 14.00 -16.75 -7.80
CA THR A 86 12.88 -15.82 -7.97
C THR A 86 12.17 -15.57 -6.65
N VAL A 87 12.03 -14.30 -6.29
CA VAL A 87 11.37 -13.83 -5.05
C VAL A 87 9.95 -13.35 -5.31
N ALA A 88 9.72 -12.66 -6.43
CA ALA A 88 8.39 -12.16 -6.83
C ALA A 88 8.18 -12.18 -8.34
N THR A 89 6.93 -12.20 -8.79
CA THR A 89 6.56 -12.01 -10.21
C THR A 89 5.27 -11.21 -10.32
N PHE A 90 5.40 -9.94 -10.70
CA PHE A 90 4.30 -9.02 -10.94
C PHE A 90 3.94 -9.03 -12.43
N LEU A 91 2.68 -9.35 -12.75
CA LEU A 91 2.17 -9.36 -14.14
C LEU A 91 1.58 -8.00 -14.58
N ALA A 92 1.42 -7.08 -13.63
CA ALA A 92 0.94 -5.71 -13.78
C ALA A 92 1.36 -4.91 -12.53
N ALA A 93 0.95 -3.64 -12.42
CA ALA A 93 1.07 -2.89 -11.17
C ALA A 93 0.36 -3.59 -9.99
N GLY A 94 0.94 -3.51 -8.79
CA GLY A 94 0.41 -4.14 -7.58
C GLY A 94 1.41 -4.16 -6.44
N SER A 95 1.02 -4.73 -5.29
CA SER A 95 1.91 -4.90 -4.13
C SER A 95 1.73 -6.25 -3.44
N GLU A 96 2.79 -6.70 -2.76
CA GLU A 96 2.86 -7.99 -2.07
C GLU A 96 3.74 -7.88 -0.80
N LEU A 97 3.40 -8.65 0.24
CA LEU A 97 4.22 -8.83 1.44
C LEU A 97 4.76 -10.26 1.46
N ILE A 98 6.06 -10.40 1.23
CA ILE A 98 6.74 -11.65 0.94
C ILE A 98 7.53 -12.11 2.16
N ASP A 99 7.24 -13.30 2.67
CA ASP A 99 8.06 -13.96 3.70
C ASP A 99 9.23 -14.68 2.99
N LEU A 100 10.44 -14.14 3.11
CA LEU A 100 11.61 -14.68 2.40
C LEU A 100 12.02 -16.07 2.92
N ASN A 101 11.68 -16.40 4.17
CA ASN A 101 11.89 -17.72 4.75
C ASN A 101 10.84 -18.72 4.22
N VAL A 102 9.72 -18.28 3.65
CA VAL A 102 8.79 -19.16 2.93
C VAL A 102 9.17 -19.31 1.45
N VAL A 103 9.59 -18.23 0.79
CA VAL A 103 9.78 -18.21 -0.68
C VAL A 103 11.16 -18.71 -1.13
N LEU A 104 12.24 -18.40 -0.40
CA LEU A 104 13.57 -18.86 -0.80
C LEU A 104 13.74 -20.36 -0.55
N ALA A 105 14.20 -21.08 -1.57
CA ALA A 105 14.57 -22.49 -1.47
C ALA A 105 15.91 -22.62 -0.72
N THR A 106 16.89 -21.80 -1.08
CA THR A 106 18.18 -21.71 -0.38
C THR A 106 18.05 -20.83 0.86
N LYS A 107 17.38 -21.33 1.90
CA LYS A 107 17.22 -20.64 3.19
C LYS A 107 18.55 -20.24 3.86
N GLU A 108 19.63 -20.93 3.52
CA GLU A 108 20.99 -20.56 3.93
C GLU A 108 21.37 -19.14 3.47
N ALA A 109 20.79 -18.64 2.37
CA ALA A 109 20.95 -17.26 1.89
C ALA A 109 20.57 -16.21 2.94
N LEU A 110 19.59 -16.50 3.81
CA LEU A 110 19.16 -15.61 4.90
C LEU A 110 20.13 -15.55 6.08
N LYS A 111 21.20 -16.35 6.08
CA LYS A 111 22.28 -16.26 7.08
C LYS A 111 23.40 -15.30 6.68
N PHE A 112 23.36 -14.79 5.45
CA PHE A 112 24.34 -13.84 4.93
C PHE A 112 23.96 -12.40 5.31
N ARG A 113 24.97 -11.54 5.49
CA ARG A 113 24.76 -10.16 5.92
C ARG A 113 24.18 -9.30 4.80
N PHE A 114 24.60 -9.50 3.56
CA PHE A 114 24.13 -8.69 2.44
C PHE A 114 23.37 -9.54 1.43
N LEU A 115 22.14 -9.13 1.10
CA LEU A 115 21.33 -9.70 0.03
C LEU A 115 21.34 -8.76 -1.17
N ARG A 116 21.61 -9.28 -2.38
CA ARG A 116 21.50 -8.53 -3.64
C ARG A 116 20.26 -8.98 -4.41
N PHE A 117 19.26 -8.11 -4.46
CA PHE A 117 18.09 -8.28 -5.31
C PHE A 117 18.34 -7.69 -6.70
N LYS A 118 17.59 -8.15 -7.70
CA LYS A 118 17.68 -7.69 -9.09
C LYS A 118 16.32 -7.69 -9.75
N ILE A 119 16.09 -6.69 -10.60
CA ILE A 119 14.78 -6.42 -11.21
C ILE A 119 14.91 -6.51 -12.74
N ASN A 120 14.10 -7.35 -13.37
CA ASN A 120 14.27 -7.68 -14.80
C ASN A 120 13.68 -6.66 -15.79
N ALA A 121 13.09 -5.56 -15.31
CA ALA A 121 12.37 -4.56 -16.08
C ALA A 121 12.53 -3.18 -15.44
N ALA A 122 12.38 -2.11 -16.24
CA ALA A 122 12.35 -0.76 -15.71
C ALA A 122 10.95 -0.45 -15.14
N VAL A 123 10.88 -0.19 -13.83
CA VAL A 123 9.64 0.06 -13.08
C VAL A 123 9.87 1.05 -11.95
N THR A 124 8.86 1.83 -11.58
CA THR A 124 8.85 2.55 -10.31
C THR A 124 8.37 1.61 -9.21
N MET A 125 9.09 1.54 -8.09
CA MET A 125 8.71 0.69 -6.97
C MET A 125 8.99 1.31 -5.60
N THR A 126 8.25 0.84 -4.60
CA THR A 126 8.58 0.99 -3.17
C THR A 126 9.06 -0.36 -2.64
N PHE A 127 10.21 -0.38 -1.98
CA PHE A 127 10.84 -1.58 -1.43
C PHE A 127 11.07 -1.38 0.08
N VAL A 128 10.58 -2.29 0.92
CA VAL A 128 10.79 -2.26 2.37
C VAL A 128 11.07 -3.67 2.89
N MET A 129 12.29 -3.93 3.38
CA MET A 129 12.62 -5.17 4.06
C MET A 129 12.69 -4.95 5.58
N THR A 130 12.16 -5.91 6.35
CA THR A 130 12.06 -5.80 7.81
C THR A 130 12.38 -7.13 8.50
N GLY A 131 13.02 -7.04 9.67
CA GLY A 131 13.30 -8.17 10.55
C GLY A 131 12.02 -8.70 11.17
N LYS A 132 11.67 -9.96 10.87
CA LYS A 132 10.50 -10.61 11.45
C LYS A 132 10.83 -11.04 12.88
N LEU A 133 10.18 -10.42 13.86
CA LEU A 133 10.34 -10.81 15.27
C LEU A 133 9.93 -12.28 15.42
N PRO A 134 10.63 -13.09 16.25
CA PRO A 134 10.42 -14.54 16.31
C PRO A 134 9.04 -14.98 16.84
N ASN A 135 8.23 -14.04 17.35
CA ASN A 135 6.83 -14.25 17.73
C ASN A 135 5.84 -13.32 16.98
N SER A 136 6.28 -12.64 15.91
CA SER A 136 5.36 -11.94 15.01
C SER A 136 4.58 -12.96 14.18
N SER A 137 3.40 -13.32 14.68
CA SER A 137 2.28 -13.69 13.80
C SER A 137 2.21 -12.65 12.68
N ALA A 138 2.08 -13.11 11.42
CA ALA A 138 2.14 -12.24 10.25
C ALA A 138 1.22 -11.02 10.45
N VAL A 139 1.81 -9.81 10.42
CA VAL A 139 1.04 -8.57 10.51
C VAL A 139 0.32 -8.43 9.18
N THR A 140 -0.92 -8.91 9.14
CA THR A 140 -1.80 -8.74 7.98
C THR A 140 -2.09 -7.26 7.80
N ILE A 141 -1.26 -6.58 7.01
CA ILE A 141 -1.51 -5.24 6.49
C ILE A 141 -2.73 -5.37 5.59
N THR A 142 -3.91 -5.25 6.20
CA THR A 142 -5.18 -5.27 5.49
C THR A 142 -5.22 -4.00 4.67
N SER A 143 -5.01 -4.12 3.37
CA SER A 143 -5.01 -2.98 2.46
C SER A 143 -6.31 -2.21 2.62
N LEU A 144 -6.19 -0.90 2.88
CA LEU A 144 -7.37 -0.05 3.01
C LEU A 144 -8.13 -0.10 1.68
N PRO A 145 -9.44 -0.41 1.67
CA PRO A 145 -10.17 -0.56 0.43
C PRO A 145 -10.18 0.77 -0.33
N SER A 146 -9.53 0.77 -1.49
CA SER A 146 -9.55 1.88 -2.43
C SER A 146 -10.91 1.95 -3.13
N VAL A 147 -11.30 3.17 -3.51
CA VAL A 147 -12.55 3.44 -4.23
C VAL A 147 -12.19 4.04 -5.58
N SER A 148 -12.33 3.26 -6.65
CA SER A 148 -12.00 3.66 -8.01
C SER A 148 -13.16 4.35 -8.74
N THR A 149 -14.39 4.20 -8.25
CA THR A 149 -15.60 4.83 -8.79
C THR A 149 -16.56 5.19 -7.67
N ALA A 150 -17.26 6.32 -7.80
CA ALA A 150 -18.31 6.73 -6.89
C ALA A 150 -19.51 7.26 -7.68
N THR A 151 -20.73 7.00 -7.21
CA THR A 151 -21.99 7.36 -7.87
C THR A 151 -22.69 8.48 -7.11
N PRO A 152 -22.70 9.73 -7.63
CA PRO A 152 -23.48 10.81 -7.06
C PRO A 152 -24.96 10.70 -7.46
N THR A 153 -25.85 10.93 -6.50
CA THR A 153 -27.30 10.88 -6.67
C THR A 153 -27.98 12.07 -5.99
N LYS A 154 -29.24 12.32 -6.34
CA LYS A 154 -30.07 13.40 -5.80
C LYS A 154 -31.38 12.82 -5.25
N VAL A 155 -31.68 13.16 -4.00
CA VAL A 155 -32.90 12.77 -3.30
C VAL A 155 -33.72 14.01 -2.97
N ALA A 156 -35.03 13.95 -3.23
CA ALA A 156 -36.00 14.96 -2.79
C ALA A 156 -36.62 14.50 -1.47
N VAL A 157 -36.08 14.98 -0.35
CA VAL A 157 -36.52 14.60 1.01
C VAL A 157 -37.90 15.21 1.28
N GLY A 158 -38.85 14.37 1.74
CA GLY A 158 -40.23 14.76 2.04
C GLY A 158 -40.50 15.08 3.51
N VAL A 159 -41.76 15.45 3.78
CA VAL A 159 -42.32 15.65 5.14
C VAL A 159 -42.54 14.35 5.93
N ALA A 160 -42.30 13.21 5.28
CA ALA A 160 -42.31 11.88 5.86
C ALA A 160 -40.97 11.19 5.54
N SER A 161 -40.60 10.20 6.35
CA SER A 161 -39.37 9.43 6.19
C SER A 161 -39.19 8.92 4.75
N THR A 162 -38.22 9.49 4.06
CA THR A 162 -37.90 9.25 2.65
C THR A 162 -36.66 8.37 2.57
N ALA A 163 -36.63 7.38 1.66
CA ALA A 163 -35.40 6.60 1.42
C ALA A 163 -34.32 7.52 0.80
N ALA A 164 -33.18 7.66 1.49
CA ALA A 164 -32.07 8.50 1.05
C ALA A 164 -30.94 7.66 0.41
N LEU A 165 -30.72 6.44 0.88
CA LEU A 165 -29.79 5.49 0.28
C LEU A 165 -30.25 4.05 0.56
N ALA A 166 -30.14 3.16 -0.43
CA ALA A 166 -30.45 1.75 -0.27
C ALA A 166 -29.42 1.03 0.62
N ALA A 167 -29.71 -0.20 1.04
CA ALA A 167 -28.70 -1.06 1.64
C ALA A 167 -27.74 -1.58 0.57
N ASN A 168 -26.43 -1.46 0.80
CA ASN A 168 -25.38 -1.90 -0.10
C ASN A 168 -24.24 -2.52 0.72
N ALA A 169 -24.13 -3.86 0.69
CA ALA A 169 -23.12 -4.61 1.42
C ALA A 169 -21.69 -4.40 0.90
N ASN A 170 -21.53 -3.86 -0.32
CA ASN A 170 -20.22 -3.65 -0.94
C ASN A 170 -19.65 -2.25 -0.68
N ARG A 171 -20.48 -1.29 -0.24
CA ARG A 171 -20.14 0.10 0.06
C ARG A 171 -18.85 0.21 0.88
N LYS A 172 -17.94 1.07 0.45
CA LYS A 172 -16.71 1.49 1.15
C LYS A 172 -16.86 2.85 1.81
N PHE A 173 -17.66 3.75 1.22
CA PHE A 173 -18.00 5.03 1.80
C PHE A 173 -19.37 5.55 1.34
N ALA A 174 -19.93 6.51 2.08
CA ALA A 174 -21.02 7.35 1.59
C ALA A 174 -20.98 8.75 2.21
N VAL A 175 -21.28 9.76 1.41
CA VAL A 175 -21.35 11.17 1.82
C VAL A 175 -22.75 11.72 1.52
N PHE A 176 -23.35 12.38 2.50
CA PHE A 176 -24.66 13.01 2.43
C PHE A 176 -24.50 14.52 2.63
N VAL A 177 -24.96 15.36 1.70
CA VAL A 177 -24.87 16.84 1.82
C VAL A 177 -26.23 17.49 1.62
N ASN A 178 -26.62 18.33 2.57
CA ASN A 178 -27.85 19.09 2.54
C ASN A 178 -27.71 20.37 1.70
N ASP A 179 -27.90 20.22 0.39
CA ASP A 179 -27.96 21.29 -0.61
C ASP A 179 -29.33 22.02 -0.59
N SER A 180 -29.88 22.27 0.59
CA SER A 180 -31.20 22.89 0.75
C SER A 180 -31.25 23.95 1.85
N ASN A 181 -32.27 24.81 1.79
CA ASN A 181 -32.49 25.89 2.75
C ASN A 181 -33.21 25.46 4.04
N GLU A 182 -33.33 24.17 4.32
CA GLU A 182 -33.96 23.62 5.54
C GLU A 182 -33.04 22.59 6.21
N THR A 183 -33.19 22.35 7.51
CA THR A 183 -32.49 21.26 8.21
C THR A 183 -33.08 19.90 7.79
N ILE A 184 -32.21 18.93 7.52
CA ILE A 184 -32.57 17.54 7.22
C ILE A 184 -32.09 16.64 8.38
N TYR A 185 -32.87 15.63 8.74
CA TYR A 185 -32.51 14.62 9.74
C TYR A 185 -32.38 13.24 9.07
N LEU A 186 -31.26 12.55 9.29
CA LEU A 186 -31.00 11.20 8.77
C LEU A 186 -31.18 10.12 9.85
N SER A 187 -31.66 8.94 9.46
CA SER A 187 -31.68 7.73 10.29
C SER A 187 -30.88 6.59 9.64
N LEU A 188 -30.03 5.94 10.44
CA LEU A 188 -29.22 4.77 10.08
C LEU A 188 -29.84 3.45 10.60
N SER A 189 -31.13 3.43 10.95
CA SER A 189 -31.74 2.25 11.59
C SER A 189 -33.24 2.05 11.32
N GLY A 190 -33.86 2.85 10.45
CA GLY A 190 -35.27 2.69 10.08
C GLY A 190 -35.89 3.99 9.60
N THR A 191 -37.06 4.34 10.15
CA THR A 191 -37.78 5.59 9.88
C THR A 191 -36.99 6.80 10.41
N ALA A 192 -36.89 7.86 9.61
CA ALA A 192 -36.37 9.16 10.05
C ALA A 192 -37.46 10.00 10.73
N VAL A 193 -37.11 10.63 11.85
CA VAL A 193 -38.01 11.48 12.66
C VAL A 193 -37.37 12.86 12.84
N ILE A 194 -38.20 13.91 12.82
CA ILE A 194 -37.73 15.30 12.92
C ILE A 194 -37.16 15.53 14.33
N ASN A 195 -35.97 16.13 14.40
CA ASN A 195 -35.18 16.35 15.63
C ASN A 195 -34.54 15.09 16.24
N GLU A 196 -34.54 13.95 15.53
CA GLU A 196 -33.85 12.72 15.93
C GLU A 196 -32.74 12.35 14.93
N GLY A 197 -31.88 11.40 15.31
CA GLY A 197 -30.81 10.90 14.44
C GLY A 197 -29.72 11.93 14.14
N ILE A 198 -29.24 11.95 12.89
CA ILE A 198 -28.11 12.78 12.46
C ILE A 198 -28.64 14.04 11.77
N ARG A 199 -28.37 15.20 12.37
CA ARG A 199 -28.81 16.50 11.86
C ARG A 199 -27.84 17.06 10.80
N LEU A 200 -28.33 17.24 9.58
CA LEU A 200 -27.68 18.05 8.55
C LEU A 200 -28.24 19.47 8.54
N ASN A 201 -27.41 20.45 8.92
CA ASN A 201 -27.78 21.86 8.81
C ASN A 201 -28.02 22.29 7.35
N ALA A 202 -28.89 23.29 7.17
CA ALA A 202 -29.18 23.88 5.87
C ALA A 202 -27.92 24.49 5.22
N ASN A 203 -27.91 24.53 3.89
CA ASN A 203 -26.89 25.15 3.04
C ASN A 203 -25.47 24.56 3.23
N GLY A 204 -25.35 23.23 3.08
CA GLY A 204 -24.07 22.52 3.05
C GLY A 204 -23.73 21.69 4.29
N GLY A 205 -24.65 21.49 5.23
CA GLY A 205 -24.43 20.54 6.33
C GLY A 205 -24.27 19.11 5.80
N ALA A 206 -23.22 18.42 6.21
CA ALA A 206 -22.81 17.13 5.66
C ALA A 206 -22.59 16.05 6.73
N TYR A 207 -22.69 14.78 6.31
CA TYR A 207 -22.31 13.60 7.09
C TYR A 207 -21.63 12.58 6.17
N GLU A 208 -20.64 11.85 6.70
CA GLU A 208 -19.89 10.83 6.00
C GLU A 208 -19.85 9.53 6.82
N THR A 209 -20.03 8.40 6.13
CA THR A 209 -19.67 7.08 6.63
C THR A 209 -18.44 6.60 5.87
N SER A 210 -17.30 6.50 6.55
CA SER A 210 -16.03 5.98 6.01
C SER A 210 -15.61 4.74 6.80
N LEU A 211 -14.38 4.26 6.60
CA LEU A 211 -13.86 3.02 7.22
C LEU A 211 -14.04 2.89 8.74
N LEU A 212 -14.04 3.99 9.48
CA LEU A 212 -14.17 3.99 10.95
C LEU A 212 -15.61 3.94 11.46
N ASN A 213 -16.60 4.23 10.59
CA ASN A 213 -18.03 4.31 10.91
C ASN A 213 -18.91 3.77 9.77
N LEU A 214 -18.41 2.77 9.04
CA LEU A 214 -19.01 2.29 7.79
C LEU A 214 -20.40 1.67 8.04
N TYR A 215 -21.41 2.29 7.43
CA TYR A 215 -22.79 1.80 7.49
C TYR A 215 -23.24 1.31 6.11
N THR A 216 -23.41 -0.01 5.97
CA THR A 216 -23.83 -0.68 4.73
C THR A 216 -25.36 -0.85 4.60
N GLY A 217 -26.13 -0.52 5.64
CA GLY A 217 -27.59 -0.59 5.61
C GLY A 217 -28.25 0.53 4.81
N ALA A 218 -29.57 0.60 4.87
CA ALA A 218 -30.36 1.64 4.22
C ALA A 218 -30.48 2.89 5.09
N VAL A 219 -30.34 4.06 4.48
CA VAL A 219 -30.44 5.36 5.17
C VAL A 219 -31.73 6.05 4.75
N THR A 220 -32.46 6.61 5.70
CA THR A 220 -33.64 7.45 5.43
C THR A 220 -33.41 8.89 5.89
N ALA A 221 -34.19 9.82 5.34
CA ALA A 221 -34.12 11.25 5.63
C ALA A 221 -35.51 11.87 5.80
N ILE A 222 -35.62 12.95 6.58
CA ILE A 222 -36.84 13.74 6.75
C ILE A 222 -36.52 15.24 6.93
N CYS A 223 -37.44 16.10 6.51
CA CYS A 223 -37.46 17.54 6.82
C CYS A 223 -38.92 17.97 7.12
N ALA A 224 -39.16 19.21 7.58
CA ALA A 224 -40.50 19.64 7.99
C ALA A 224 -41.35 20.22 6.84
N SER A 225 -40.75 20.80 5.79
CA SER A 225 -41.50 21.37 4.65
C SER A 225 -41.48 20.52 3.37
N GLY A 226 -40.57 19.55 3.25
CA GLY A 226 -40.50 18.63 2.12
C GLY A 226 -39.91 19.22 0.82
N GLY A 227 -39.73 18.35 -0.18
CA GLY A 227 -39.14 18.70 -1.47
C GLY A 227 -37.67 19.15 -1.40
N LYS A 228 -36.95 18.82 -0.32
CA LYS A 228 -35.60 19.35 -0.06
C LYS A 228 -34.51 18.54 -0.72
N ASN A 229 -33.50 19.23 -1.24
CA ASN A 229 -32.40 18.63 -1.96
C ASN A 229 -31.38 18.01 -0.98
N LEU A 230 -31.20 16.70 -1.07
CA LEU A 230 -30.11 15.98 -0.43
C LEU A 230 -29.28 15.34 -1.56
N THR A 231 -28.00 15.68 -1.65
CA THR A 231 -27.07 14.97 -2.53
C THR A 231 -26.43 13.82 -1.75
N VAL A 232 -26.30 12.66 -2.41
CA VAL A 232 -25.77 11.45 -1.79
C VAL A 232 -24.80 10.78 -2.76
N THR A 233 -23.55 10.61 -2.35
CA THR A 233 -22.51 9.93 -3.13
C THR A 233 -22.08 8.68 -2.39
N GLU A 234 -22.09 7.51 -3.05
CA GLU A 234 -21.52 6.27 -2.49
C GLU A 234 -20.52 5.60 -3.46
N GLY A 235 -19.68 4.74 -2.91
CA GLY A 235 -18.74 3.82 -3.58
C GLY A 235 -18.22 2.79 -2.60
#